data_AF-A0A0S9EDQ6-F1
#
_entry.id   AF-A0A0S9EDQ6-F1
#
_cell.length_a   1.000
_cell.length_b   1.000
_cell.length_c   1.000
_cell.angle_alpha   90.00
_cell.angle_beta   90.00
_cell.angle_gamma   90.00
#
_symmetry.space_group_name_H-M   'P 1'
#
loop_
_entity.id
_entity.type
_entity.pdbx_description
1 polymer ?
#
loop_
_entity_poly.entity_id
_entity_poly.type
_entity_poly.pdbx_seq_one_letter_code
_entity_poly.pdbx_strand_id
1 'polypeptide(L)'
;MEGSMDYWDGFDTSHWKTSDKAWMAERKQQWLEVEKLLYVLDKNKKARSIIKQYFLKGQLPEWKKLHDWSQSSTTRHLDLLLFLYLHPSRDDAVLRPLRDQFMNNPHARWNDRLIGFNGLWQIGLSEPASGSLRMFRMADLEKELPAVAASLPPAPEPFADCRRIEVHTEGQTERLFNLMWPDVKLQTVRLPVTINTYYSRAPRYTLDYEDFPMMQHGFTLDTLWTMSQWLVRPEPLNRGSSDMIFQYERPMDLWYHHCAQSDVPQNAAWRELVMLAVYRIFHFDVDQEGPDSPRTRFVHRARALLTQREFSASFQALIAAARSGEVVVSDAWGQEAKVLAPALYTNTRCTG
;
A
#
# COMPACT_ATOMS: atom_id res chain seq x y z
N MET A 1 -8.56 -28.85 31.34
CA MET A 1 -7.95 -29.44 30.12
C MET A 1 -8.81 -29.03 28.95
N GLU A 2 -8.60 -27.83 28.42
CA GLU A 2 -9.17 -27.46 27.12
C GLU A 2 -8.16 -27.93 26.07
N GLY A 3 -8.61 -28.88 25.24
CA GLY A 3 -7.83 -29.35 24.11
C GLY A 3 -7.46 -28.16 23.24
N SER A 4 -6.17 -28.04 22.94
CA SER A 4 -5.65 -27.19 21.90
C SER A 4 -6.21 -27.66 20.55
N MET A 5 -7.46 -27.32 20.23
CA MET A 5 -7.85 -27.19 18.81
C MET A 5 -6.94 -26.11 18.25
N ASP A 6 -6.11 -26.47 17.27
CA ASP A 6 -5.33 -25.49 16.55
C ASP A 6 -6.35 -24.58 15.85
N TYR A 7 -6.26 -23.26 16.02
CA TYR A 7 -7.24 -22.33 15.43
C TYR A 7 -7.31 -22.49 13.88
N TRP A 8 -6.26 -23.06 13.31
CA TRP A 8 -6.13 -23.39 11.90
C TRP A 8 -6.43 -24.86 11.58
N ASP A 9 -7.12 -25.59 12.47
CA ASP A 9 -7.64 -26.92 12.18
C ASP A 9 -8.45 -26.88 10.88
N GLY A 10 -8.05 -27.67 9.89
CA GLY A 10 -8.66 -27.69 8.57
C GLY A 10 -8.14 -26.64 7.58
N PHE A 11 -7.02 -25.94 7.86
CA PHE A 11 -6.35 -25.09 6.87
C PHE A 11 -5.97 -25.91 5.63
N ASP A 12 -6.54 -25.54 4.48
CA ASP A 12 -6.35 -26.27 3.23
C ASP A 12 -4.97 -26.01 2.63
N THR A 13 -4.11 -27.03 2.69
CA THR A 13 -2.77 -27.02 2.10
C THR A 13 -2.71 -27.64 0.72
N SER A 14 -3.84 -28.09 0.16
CA SER A 14 -3.92 -28.76 -1.15
C SER A 14 -3.45 -27.87 -2.32
N HIS A 15 -3.51 -26.55 -2.14
CA HIS A 15 -2.95 -25.57 -3.06
C HIS A 15 -1.41 -25.56 -3.11
N TRP A 16 -0.74 -26.06 -2.07
CA TRP A 16 0.71 -26.25 -2.04
C TRP A 16 1.07 -27.64 -2.56
N LYS A 17 1.31 -27.73 -3.87
CA LYS A 17 1.66 -28.97 -4.58
C LYS A 17 3.10 -29.40 -4.30
N THR A 18 3.45 -29.60 -3.03
CA THR A 18 4.83 -29.85 -2.58
C THR A 18 5.45 -31.14 -3.13
N SER A 19 4.61 -32.10 -3.51
CA SER A 19 5.03 -33.34 -4.18
C SER A 19 5.33 -33.17 -5.68
N ASP A 20 4.84 -32.08 -6.30
CA ASP A 20 5.10 -31.76 -7.70
C ASP A 20 6.45 -31.02 -7.82
N LYS A 21 7.43 -31.68 -8.45
CA LYS A 21 8.77 -31.15 -8.62
C LYS A 21 8.82 -29.93 -9.53
N ALA A 22 7.99 -29.87 -10.58
CA ALA A 22 7.96 -28.76 -11.50
C ALA A 22 7.36 -27.52 -10.83
N TRP A 23 6.24 -27.71 -10.13
CA TRP A 23 5.62 -26.65 -9.32
C TRP A 23 6.58 -26.11 -8.26
N MET A 24 7.28 -27.00 -7.53
CA MET A 24 8.27 -26.58 -6.53
C MET A 24 9.45 -25.83 -7.13
N ALA A 25 9.90 -26.18 -8.33
CA ALA A 25 10.97 -25.47 -9.03
C ALA A 25 10.54 -24.05 -9.42
N GLU A 26 9.34 -23.91 -9.99
CA GLU A 26 8.75 -22.61 -10.33
C GLU A 26 8.57 -21.74 -9.08
N ARG A 27 8.02 -22.30 -7.99
CA ARG A 27 7.86 -21.57 -6.73
C ARG A 27 9.18 -21.11 -6.15
N LYS A 28 10.22 -21.95 -6.20
CA LYS A 28 11.57 -21.53 -5.76
C LYS A 28 12.13 -20.38 -6.59
N GLN A 29 11.81 -20.33 -7.88
CA GLN A 29 12.18 -19.19 -8.72
C GLN A 29 11.39 -17.93 -8.36
N GLN A 30 10.07 -18.03 -8.19
CA GLN A 30 9.21 -16.92 -7.74
C GLN A 30 9.64 -16.37 -6.37
N TRP A 31 10.16 -17.23 -5.49
CA TRP A 31 10.69 -16.81 -4.19
C TRP A 31 11.76 -15.74 -4.31
N LEU A 32 12.58 -15.76 -5.36
CA LEU A 32 13.64 -14.76 -5.56
C LEU A 32 13.07 -13.34 -5.73
N GLU A 33 11.91 -13.19 -6.38
CA GLU A 33 11.22 -11.89 -6.48
C GLU A 33 10.53 -11.52 -5.17
N VAL A 34 9.88 -12.50 -4.52
CA VAL A 34 9.26 -12.29 -3.20
C VAL A 34 10.28 -11.82 -2.17
N GLU A 35 11.46 -12.43 -2.15
CA GLU A 35 12.50 -12.12 -1.16
C GLU A 35 13.03 -10.69 -1.29
N LYS A 36 13.11 -10.16 -2.52
CA LYS A 36 13.41 -8.74 -2.78
C LYS A 36 12.34 -7.82 -2.19
N LEU A 37 11.06 -8.12 -2.43
CA LEU A 37 9.95 -7.35 -1.86
C LEU A 37 9.99 -7.38 -0.33
N LEU A 38 10.19 -8.54 0.28
CA LEU A 38 10.27 -8.67 1.73
C LEU A 38 11.43 -7.87 2.32
N TYR A 39 12.56 -7.78 1.61
CA TYR A 39 13.70 -6.97 2.03
C TYR A 39 13.37 -5.47 2.00
N VAL A 40 12.67 -4.99 0.97
CA VAL A 40 12.21 -3.59 0.88
C VAL A 40 11.18 -3.26 1.97
N LEU A 41 10.36 -4.23 2.36
CA LEU A 41 9.41 -4.10 3.48
C LEU A 41 10.08 -4.31 4.85
N ASP A 42 11.40 -4.18 4.92
CA ASP A 42 12.25 -4.32 6.10
C ASP A 42 12.07 -5.64 6.88
N LYS A 43 11.57 -6.70 6.23
CA LYS A 43 11.40 -8.00 6.89
C LYS A 43 12.77 -8.59 7.17
N ASN A 44 13.12 -8.72 8.44
CA ASN A 44 14.39 -9.32 8.86
C ASN A 44 14.50 -10.82 8.49
N LYS A 45 15.70 -11.40 8.64
CA LYS A 45 15.99 -12.80 8.30
C LYS A 45 15.04 -13.82 8.96
N LYS A 46 14.65 -13.61 10.23
CA LYS A 46 13.71 -14.49 10.93
C LYS A 46 12.32 -14.41 10.30
N ALA A 47 11.85 -13.22 9.97
CA ALA A 47 10.55 -13.00 9.31
C ALA A 47 10.54 -13.62 7.91
N ARG A 48 11.57 -13.37 7.10
CA ARG A 48 11.72 -13.97 5.76
C ARG A 48 11.71 -15.49 5.82
N SER A 49 12.36 -16.11 6.81
CA SER A 49 12.34 -17.57 6.99
C SER A 49 10.93 -18.12 7.22
N ILE A 50 10.14 -17.50 8.10
CA ILE A 50 8.75 -17.89 8.37
C ILE A 50 7.89 -17.74 7.12
N ILE A 51 7.99 -16.58 6.46
CA ILE A 51 7.24 -16.29 5.24
C ILE A 51 7.61 -17.28 4.13
N LYS A 52 8.88 -17.70 4.04
CA LYS A 52 9.34 -18.73 3.11
C LYS A 52 8.70 -20.09 3.36
N GLN A 53 8.56 -20.52 4.63
CA GLN A 53 7.90 -21.79 4.95
C GLN A 53 6.42 -21.76 4.55
N TYR A 54 5.73 -20.63 4.80
CA TYR A 54 4.36 -20.44 4.30
C TYR A 54 4.31 -20.50 2.77
N PHE A 55 5.12 -19.70 2.09
CA PHE A 55 5.11 -19.59 0.64
C PHE A 55 5.42 -20.92 -0.06
N LEU A 56 6.41 -21.69 0.43
CA LEU A 56 6.82 -22.95 -0.20
C LEU A 56 6.02 -24.17 0.24
N LYS A 57 5.50 -24.20 1.48
CA LYS A 57 4.94 -25.42 2.08
C LYS A 57 3.56 -25.26 2.72
N GLY A 58 2.99 -24.06 2.75
CA GLY A 58 1.73 -23.78 3.45
C GLY A 58 1.87 -23.84 4.97
N GLN A 59 3.10 -23.84 5.49
CA GLN A 59 3.31 -23.92 6.93
C GLN A 59 3.02 -22.56 7.58
N LEU A 60 2.02 -22.54 8.45
CA LEU A 60 1.62 -21.36 9.20
C LEU A 60 2.57 -21.10 10.38
N PRO A 61 2.83 -19.83 10.74
CA PRO A 61 3.58 -19.50 11.94
C PRO A 61 2.80 -19.84 13.21
N GLU A 62 3.53 -20.19 14.27
CA GLU A 62 2.95 -20.32 15.60
C GLU A 62 2.75 -18.94 16.26
N TRP A 63 1.71 -18.18 15.85
CA TRP A 63 1.47 -16.81 16.33
C TRP A 63 1.54 -16.67 17.86
N LYS A 64 1.02 -17.66 18.60
CA LYS A 64 1.09 -17.70 20.07
C LYS A 64 2.53 -17.61 20.60
N LYS A 65 3.50 -18.29 19.94
CA LYS A 65 4.93 -18.23 20.31
C LYS A 65 5.63 -16.96 19.80
N LEU A 66 5.03 -16.27 18.83
CA LEU A 66 5.57 -15.05 18.23
C LEU A 66 4.99 -13.77 18.84
N HIS A 67 4.20 -13.88 19.92
CA HIS A 67 3.63 -12.73 20.60
C HIS A 67 4.73 -11.75 21.04
N ASP A 68 5.75 -12.18 21.77
CA ASP A 68 6.81 -11.27 22.26
C ASP A 68 7.74 -10.69 21.20
N TRP A 69 7.59 -11.10 19.93
CA TRP A 69 8.44 -10.56 18.88
C TRP A 69 8.23 -9.04 18.74
N SER A 70 9.28 -8.31 19.14
CA SER A 70 9.48 -6.86 19.07
C SER A 70 8.18 -6.05 19.02
N GLN A 71 7.71 -5.71 20.22
CA GLN A 71 6.59 -4.80 20.48
C GLN A 71 6.75 -3.42 19.80
N SER A 72 7.97 -3.06 19.39
CA SER A 72 8.33 -1.83 18.68
C SER A 72 8.71 -2.01 17.20
N SER A 73 8.61 -3.22 16.65
CA SER A 73 8.96 -3.45 15.25
C SER A 73 7.76 -3.21 14.35
N THR A 74 7.94 -2.28 13.43
CA THR A 74 7.09 -2.11 12.25
C THR A 74 7.16 -3.31 11.30
N THR A 75 8.07 -4.25 11.54
CA THR A 75 8.29 -5.42 10.67
C THR A 75 7.82 -6.69 11.40
N ARG A 76 6.52 -6.98 11.25
CA ARG A 76 5.91 -8.24 11.69
C ARG A 76 6.30 -9.38 10.74
N HIS A 77 6.03 -10.64 11.11
CA HIS A 77 6.29 -11.80 10.26
C HIS A 77 5.30 -11.88 9.07
N LEU A 78 4.61 -13.01 8.90
CA LEU A 78 3.47 -13.16 8.00
C LEU A 78 2.28 -12.31 8.50
N ASP A 79 2.09 -11.15 7.89
CA ASP A 79 0.92 -10.27 8.07
C ASP A 79 -0.19 -10.59 7.04
N LEU A 80 -1.34 -9.94 7.17
CA LEU A 80 -2.50 -10.20 6.30
C LEU A 80 -2.20 -9.99 4.81
N LEU A 81 -1.44 -8.94 4.45
CA LEU A 81 -1.10 -8.67 3.05
C LEU A 81 -0.29 -9.83 2.48
N LEU A 82 0.77 -10.22 3.19
CA LEU A 82 1.65 -11.30 2.74
C LEU A 82 0.95 -12.66 2.78
N PHE A 83 0.06 -12.90 3.74
CA PHE A 83 -0.76 -14.11 3.81
C PHE A 83 -1.61 -14.26 2.54
N LEU A 84 -2.28 -13.20 2.10
CA LEU A 84 -3.13 -13.25 0.91
C LEU A 84 -2.35 -13.20 -0.41
N TYR A 85 -1.27 -12.43 -0.45
CA TYR A 85 -0.44 -12.26 -1.65
C TYR A 85 0.35 -13.52 -2.00
N LEU A 86 0.89 -14.22 -0.99
CA LEU A 86 1.81 -15.33 -1.19
C LEU A 86 1.14 -16.70 -1.31
N HIS A 87 -0.18 -16.74 -1.10
CA HIS A 87 -1.00 -17.93 -1.28
C HIS A 87 -0.93 -18.44 -2.75
N PRO A 88 -0.82 -19.75 -3.02
CA PRO A 88 -0.73 -20.26 -4.39
C PRO A 88 -1.99 -20.04 -5.23
N SER A 89 -3.18 -20.08 -4.60
CA SER A 89 -4.43 -19.71 -5.26
C SER A 89 -4.58 -18.19 -5.32
N ARG A 90 -4.99 -17.68 -6.48
CA ARG A 90 -5.43 -16.29 -6.70
C ARG A 90 -6.95 -16.14 -6.67
N ASP A 91 -7.68 -17.23 -6.45
CA ASP A 91 -9.14 -17.24 -6.43
C ASP A 91 -9.69 -16.54 -5.18
N ASP A 92 -10.50 -15.51 -5.39
CA ASP A 92 -11.17 -14.77 -4.33
C ASP A 92 -12.08 -15.65 -3.46
N ALA A 93 -12.71 -16.68 -4.03
CA ALA A 93 -13.56 -17.61 -3.30
C ALA A 93 -12.76 -18.45 -2.28
N VAL A 94 -11.48 -18.71 -2.58
CA VAL A 94 -10.54 -19.38 -1.67
C VAL A 94 -10.02 -18.40 -0.63
N LEU A 95 -9.67 -17.18 -1.04
CA LEU A 95 -8.94 -16.25 -0.19
C LEU A 95 -9.81 -15.46 0.78
N ARG A 96 -11.09 -15.21 0.45
CA ARG A 96 -12.01 -14.48 1.36
C ARG A 96 -12.23 -15.22 2.69
N PRO A 97 -12.56 -16.53 2.71
CA PRO A 97 -12.65 -17.28 3.96
C PRO A 97 -11.34 -17.28 4.75
N LEU A 98 -10.20 -17.40 4.07
CA LEU A 98 -8.87 -17.36 4.71
C LEU A 98 -8.58 -15.99 5.32
N ARG A 99 -8.93 -14.91 4.64
CA ARG A 99 -8.86 -13.54 5.16
C ARG A 99 -9.69 -13.42 6.43
N ASP A 100 -10.93 -13.87 6.40
CA ASP A 100 -11.85 -13.80 7.55
C ASP A 100 -11.34 -14.64 8.72
N GLN A 101 -10.85 -15.86 8.46
CA GLN A 101 -10.22 -16.70 9.47
C GLN A 101 -8.99 -16.03 10.07
N PHE A 102 -8.13 -15.41 9.27
CA PHE A 102 -6.96 -14.67 9.76
C PHE A 102 -7.37 -13.50 10.67
N MET A 103 -8.36 -12.70 10.24
CA MET A 103 -8.86 -11.56 11.00
C MET A 103 -9.45 -11.99 12.36
N ASN A 104 -10.09 -13.15 12.40
CA ASN A 104 -10.68 -13.73 13.60
C ASN A 104 -9.70 -14.57 14.46
N ASN A 105 -8.45 -14.75 14.04
CA ASN A 105 -7.47 -15.56 14.78
C ASN A 105 -7.09 -14.90 16.10
N PRO A 106 -7.50 -15.40 17.28
CA PRO A 106 -7.25 -14.74 18.58
C PRO A 106 -5.76 -14.67 18.95
N HIS A 107 -4.92 -15.49 18.31
CA HIS A 107 -3.47 -15.50 18.54
C HIS A 107 -2.70 -14.53 17.64
N ALA A 108 -3.27 -14.10 16.52
CA ALA A 108 -2.71 -13.03 15.71
C ALA A 108 -2.83 -11.69 16.45
N ARG A 109 -1.81 -10.84 16.41
CA ARG A 109 -1.93 -9.48 16.98
C ARG A 109 -2.74 -8.60 16.03
N TRP A 110 -3.35 -7.55 16.57
CA TRP A 110 -3.98 -6.51 15.75
C TRP A 110 -3.00 -5.95 14.71
N ASN A 111 -1.72 -5.79 15.07
CA ASN A 111 -0.66 -5.42 14.14
C ASN A 111 -0.45 -6.43 13.01
N ASP A 112 -0.51 -7.75 13.26
CA ASP A 112 -0.37 -8.75 12.19
C ASP A 112 -1.50 -8.65 11.16
N ARG A 113 -2.68 -8.19 11.61
CA ARG A 113 -3.89 -8.04 10.79
C ARG A 113 -3.91 -6.71 10.03
N LEU A 114 -3.50 -5.63 10.68
CA LEU A 114 -3.68 -4.27 10.16
C LEU A 114 -2.42 -3.65 9.54
N ILE A 115 -1.21 -4.12 9.87
CA ILE A 115 0.02 -3.54 9.30
C ILE A 115 0.17 -3.82 7.81
N GLY A 116 -0.45 -4.89 7.30
CA GLY A 116 -0.46 -5.22 5.88
C GLY A 116 -1.08 -4.11 5.03
N PHE A 117 -2.01 -3.31 5.57
CA PHE A 117 -2.59 -2.17 4.86
C PHE A 117 -1.51 -1.12 4.58
N ASN A 118 -0.63 -0.83 5.55
CA ASN A 118 0.50 0.09 5.33
C ASN A 118 1.44 -0.43 4.24
N GLY A 119 1.71 -1.73 4.20
CA GLY A 119 2.48 -2.35 3.13
C GLY A 119 1.82 -2.18 1.77
N LEU A 120 0.50 -2.35 1.68
CA LEU A 120 -0.26 -2.15 0.45
C LEU A 120 -0.21 -0.68 -0.01
N TRP A 121 -0.32 0.28 0.91
CA TRP A 121 -0.18 1.70 0.59
C TRP A 121 1.24 2.09 0.20
N GLN A 122 2.24 1.52 0.85
CA GLN A 122 3.61 1.71 0.42
C GLN A 122 3.77 1.25 -1.03
N ILE A 123 3.44 -0.02 -1.33
CA ILE A 123 3.65 -0.61 -2.67
C ILE A 123 2.74 0.03 -3.73
N GLY A 124 1.51 0.37 -3.37
CA GLY A 124 0.49 0.86 -4.31
C GLY A 124 0.41 2.39 -4.44
N LEU A 125 1.01 3.18 -3.55
CA LEU A 125 0.96 4.64 -3.61
C LEU A 125 2.36 5.25 -3.53
N SER A 126 3.09 4.99 -2.45
CA SER A 126 4.37 5.66 -2.19
C SER A 126 5.47 5.21 -3.16
N GLU A 127 5.57 3.91 -3.44
CA GLU A 127 6.55 3.36 -4.37
C GLU A 127 6.31 3.90 -5.79
N PRO A 128 5.11 3.80 -6.41
CA PRO A 128 4.82 4.34 -7.74
C PRO A 128 5.07 5.84 -7.84
N ALA A 129 4.66 6.60 -6.83
CA ALA A 129 4.91 8.04 -6.78
C ALA A 129 6.40 8.38 -6.71
N SER A 130 7.25 7.45 -6.23
CA SER A 130 8.72 7.57 -6.19
C SER A 130 9.45 6.86 -7.36
N GLY A 131 8.72 6.22 -8.28
CA GLY A 131 9.25 5.47 -9.42
C GLY A 131 9.51 3.98 -9.17
N SER A 132 9.11 3.46 -8.01
CA SER A 132 9.15 2.05 -7.59
C SER A 132 10.54 1.38 -7.67
N LEU A 133 11.61 2.17 -7.58
CA LEU A 133 12.98 1.67 -7.53
C LEU A 133 13.63 2.11 -6.21
N ARG A 134 14.03 1.12 -5.40
CA ARG A 134 14.77 1.34 -4.15
C ARG A 134 16.23 0.96 -4.35
N MET A 135 17.14 1.79 -3.86
CA MET A 135 18.58 1.56 -3.95
C MET A 135 19.12 1.01 -2.65
N PHE A 136 19.94 -0.02 -2.75
CA PHE A 136 20.62 -0.63 -1.60
C PHE A 136 22.08 -0.87 -1.96
N ARG A 137 22.98 -0.77 -0.97
CA ARG A 137 24.40 -1.07 -1.16
C ARG A 137 24.58 -2.54 -1.52
N MET A 138 25.47 -2.82 -2.47
CA MET A 138 25.79 -4.17 -2.91
C MET A 138 26.26 -5.05 -1.74
N ALA A 139 27.10 -4.51 -0.84
CA ALA A 139 27.63 -5.25 0.30
C ALA A 139 26.52 -5.74 1.26
N ASP A 140 25.47 -4.94 1.47
CA ASP A 140 24.34 -5.35 2.32
C ASP A 140 23.51 -6.43 1.62
N LEU A 141 23.30 -6.30 0.30
CA LEU A 141 22.57 -7.28 -0.50
C LEU A 141 23.30 -8.62 -0.60
N GLU A 142 24.62 -8.63 -0.76
CA GLU A 142 25.41 -9.87 -0.79
C GLU A 142 25.32 -10.64 0.54
N LYS A 143 25.24 -9.91 1.65
CA LYS A 143 25.08 -10.49 2.99
C LYS A 143 23.66 -11.01 3.22
N GLU A 144 22.64 -10.22 2.89
CA GLU A 144 21.26 -10.48 3.29
C GLU A 144 20.45 -11.26 2.24
N LEU A 145 20.81 -11.14 0.96
CA LEU A 145 20.15 -11.64 -0.23
C LEU A 145 21.15 -12.22 -1.29
N PRO A 146 22.06 -13.12 -0.91
CA PRO A 146 23.15 -13.58 -1.79
C PRO A 146 22.68 -14.19 -3.10
N ALA A 147 21.50 -14.82 -3.12
CA ALA A 147 20.94 -15.48 -4.30
C ALA A 147 20.47 -14.51 -5.41
N VAL A 148 20.25 -13.23 -5.09
CA VAL A 148 19.75 -12.23 -6.05
C VAL A 148 20.68 -11.03 -6.21
N ALA A 149 21.61 -10.78 -5.29
CA ALA A 149 22.46 -9.59 -5.30
C ALA A 149 23.18 -9.36 -6.65
N ALA A 150 23.73 -10.42 -7.24
CA ALA A 150 24.47 -10.35 -8.50
C ALA A 150 23.59 -10.09 -9.74
N SER A 151 22.29 -10.38 -9.69
CA SER A 151 21.37 -10.20 -10.82
C SER A 151 20.62 -8.87 -10.80
N LEU A 152 20.74 -8.09 -9.72
CA LEU A 152 20.07 -6.81 -9.62
C LEU A 152 20.74 -5.76 -10.52
N PRO A 153 19.97 -4.87 -11.15
CA PRO A 153 20.53 -3.82 -12.00
C PRO A 153 21.33 -2.81 -11.18
N PRO A 154 22.45 -2.28 -11.71
CA PRO A 154 23.22 -1.24 -11.05
C PRO A 154 22.41 0.06 -10.95
N ALA A 155 22.69 0.84 -9.91
CA ALA A 155 22.23 2.21 -9.78
C ALA A 155 23.11 3.16 -10.63
N PRO A 156 22.59 4.34 -11.04
CA PRO A 156 23.37 5.33 -11.76
C PRO A 156 24.44 5.97 -10.85
N GLU A 157 25.48 6.56 -11.45
CA GLU A 157 26.47 7.38 -10.74
C GLU A 157 25.78 8.53 -9.95
N PRO A 158 26.29 8.90 -8.75
CA PRO A 158 27.50 8.42 -8.09
C PRO A 158 27.31 7.13 -7.26
N PHE A 159 26.17 6.43 -7.39
CA PHE A 159 25.79 5.28 -6.57
C PHE A 159 26.14 3.93 -7.20
N ALA A 160 27.29 3.83 -7.89
CA ALA A 160 27.68 2.61 -8.61
C ALA A 160 27.85 1.36 -7.72
N ASP A 161 28.12 1.57 -6.43
CA ASP A 161 28.17 0.52 -5.39
C ASP A 161 26.78 0.02 -4.95
N CYS A 162 25.71 0.63 -5.47
CA CYS A 162 24.34 0.28 -5.16
C CYS A 162 23.69 -0.56 -6.28
N ARG A 163 22.65 -1.31 -5.90
CA ARG A 163 21.74 -2.01 -6.81
C ARG A 163 20.32 -1.55 -6.60
N ARG A 164 19.53 -1.63 -7.66
CA ARG A 164 18.12 -1.24 -7.65
C ARG A 164 17.23 -2.46 -7.51
N ILE A 165 16.30 -2.40 -6.58
CA ILE A 165 15.18 -3.34 -6.47
C ILE A 165 13.93 -2.63 -6.94
N GLU A 166 13.24 -3.24 -7.90
CA GLU A 166 11.91 -2.82 -8.32
C GLU A 166 10.85 -3.36 -7.36
N VAL A 167 9.95 -2.50 -6.88
CA VAL A 167 8.92 -2.85 -5.90
C VAL A 167 7.58 -2.97 -6.58
N HIS A 168 6.99 -4.17 -6.56
CA HIS A 168 5.71 -4.44 -7.21
C HIS A 168 4.99 -5.65 -6.59
N THR A 169 3.69 -5.76 -6.85
CA THR A 169 2.86 -6.94 -6.58
C THR A 169 2.43 -7.69 -7.84
N GLU A 170 3.03 -7.35 -8.99
CA GLU A 170 2.70 -7.96 -10.29
C GLU A 170 1.23 -7.71 -10.70
N GLY A 171 0.74 -6.49 -10.55
CA GLY A 171 -0.63 -6.12 -10.90
C GLY A 171 -1.69 -6.57 -9.90
N GLN A 172 -1.31 -7.13 -8.75
CA GLN A 172 -2.27 -7.66 -7.78
C GLN A 172 -2.81 -6.63 -6.79
N THR A 173 -2.36 -5.38 -6.86
CA THR A 173 -2.71 -4.31 -5.91
C THR A 173 -4.22 -4.13 -5.71
N GLU A 174 -5.02 -4.12 -6.80
CA GLU A 174 -6.49 -3.98 -6.70
C GLU A 174 -7.14 -5.18 -6.00
N ARG A 175 -6.73 -6.39 -6.39
CA ARG A 175 -7.25 -7.64 -5.83
C ARG A 175 -6.98 -7.71 -4.33
N LEU A 176 -5.74 -7.39 -3.94
CA LEU A 176 -5.34 -7.36 -2.53
C LEU A 176 -6.11 -6.30 -1.75
N PHE A 177 -6.28 -5.09 -2.31
CA PHE A 177 -7.13 -4.07 -1.71
C PHE A 177 -8.56 -4.58 -1.48
N ASN A 178 -9.17 -5.19 -2.50
CA ASN A 178 -10.55 -5.68 -2.44
C ASN A 178 -10.76 -6.81 -1.43
N LEU A 179 -9.77 -7.67 -1.24
CA LEU A 179 -9.78 -8.74 -0.23
C LEU A 179 -9.60 -8.19 1.17
N MET A 180 -8.65 -7.28 1.36
CA MET A 180 -8.32 -6.73 2.68
C MET A 180 -9.39 -5.75 3.17
N TRP A 181 -9.95 -4.93 2.27
CA TRP A 181 -10.90 -3.86 2.57
C TRP A 181 -12.22 -4.00 1.79
N PRO A 182 -13.07 -4.99 2.13
CA PRO A 182 -14.27 -5.32 1.37
C PRO A 182 -15.37 -4.26 1.46
N ASP A 183 -15.37 -3.39 2.46
CA ASP A 183 -16.26 -2.23 2.56
C ASP A 183 -15.43 -0.97 2.85
N VAL A 184 -15.31 -0.08 1.87
CA VAL A 184 -14.52 1.16 1.95
C VAL A 184 -15.11 2.19 2.92
N LYS A 185 -16.36 2.01 3.36
CA LYS A 185 -16.99 2.85 4.38
C LYS A 185 -16.60 2.41 5.80
N LEU A 186 -16.08 1.20 5.96
CA LEU A 186 -15.69 0.66 7.25
C LEU A 186 -14.43 1.39 7.76
N GLN A 187 -14.61 2.18 8.84
CA GLN A 187 -13.53 2.94 9.48
C GLN A 187 -12.86 2.15 10.62
N THR A 188 -13.60 1.26 11.27
CA THR A 188 -13.12 0.41 12.37
C THR A 188 -13.47 -1.05 12.14
N VAL A 189 -12.66 -1.96 12.68
CA VAL A 189 -12.90 -3.40 12.67
C VAL A 189 -12.82 -3.96 14.07
N ARG A 190 -13.81 -4.78 14.42
CA ARG A 190 -13.85 -5.48 15.69
C ARG A 190 -12.99 -6.74 15.61
N LEU A 191 -11.95 -6.83 16.43
CA LEU A 191 -10.96 -7.90 16.40
C LEU A 191 -10.87 -8.63 17.73
N PRO A 192 -10.60 -9.95 17.72
CA PRO A 192 -10.37 -10.69 18.95
C PRO A 192 -9.03 -10.29 19.57
N VAL A 193 -9.06 -10.14 20.89
CA VAL A 193 -7.92 -9.82 21.74
C VAL A 193 -7.85 -10.81 22.90
N THR A 194 -6.63 -11.14 23.32
CA THR A 194 -6.34 -12.08 24.40
C THR A 194 -5.41 -11.41 25.41
N ILE A 195 -5.15 -12.08 26.54
CA ILE A 195 -4.18 -11.60 27.54
C ILE A 195 -2.80 -11.27 26.96
N ASN A 196 -2.43 -11.92 25.84
CA ASN A 196 -1.15 -11.74 25.16
C ASN A 196 -1.18 -10.66 24.06
N THR A 197 -2.35 -10.05 23.81
CA THR A 197 -2.54 -9.03 22.76
C THR A 197 -2.03 -7.65 23.20
N TYR A 198 -2.08 -7.34 24.49
CA TYR A 198 -1.65 -6.04 25.05
C TYR A 198 -0.50 -6.20 26.04
N TYR A 199 0.39 -5.20 26.09
CA TYR A 199 1.47 -5.13 27.06
C TYR A 199 1.03 -4.58 28.43
N SER A 200 0.08 -3.64 28.44
CA SER A 200 -0.30 -2.86 29.63
C SER A 200 -1.74 -3.06 30.09
N ARG A 201 -2.53 -3.85 29.36
CA ARG A 201 -3.96 -4.04 29.65
C ARG A 201 -4.39 -5.47 29.33
N ALA A 202 -4.40 -6.35 30.33
CA ALA A 202 -5.01 -7.66 30.16
C ALA A 202 -6.53 -7.49 29.93
N PRO A 203 -7.13 -8.09 28.88
CA PRO A 203 -8.58 -8.22 28.77
C PRO A 203 -9.19 -8.84 30.02
N ARG A 204 -10.47 -8.54 30.26
CA ARG A 204 -11.20 -9.03 31.44
C ARG A 204 -11.45 -10.55 31.39
N TYR A 205 -11.37 -11.15 30.20
CA TYR A 205 -11.62 -12.55 29.91
C TYR A 205 -10.48 -13.17 29.09
N THR A 206 -10.46 -14.51 28.99
CA THR A 206 -9.47 -15.26 28.19
C THR A 206 -9.50 -14.89 26.71
N LEU A 207 -10.66 -14.48 26.20
CA LEU A 207 -10.91 -13.90 24.89
C LEU A 207 -11.88 -12.71 25.04
N ASP A 208 -11.53 -11.57 24.46
CA ASP A 208 -12.36 -10.37 24.40
C ASP A 208 -12.33 -9.80 22.97
N TYR A 209 -13.07 -8.72 22.70
CA TYR A 209 -13.10 -8.06 21.39
C TYR A 209 -13.00 -6.55 21.54
N GLU A 210 -12.16 -5.94 20.71
CA GLU A 210 -12.00 -4.48 20.68
C GLU A 210 -12.08 -3.95 19.24
N ASP A 211 -12.53 -2.70 19.12
CA ASP A 211 -12.62 -2.00 17.84
C ASP A 211 -11.29 -1.30 17.56
N PHE A 212 -10.69 -1.60 16.41
CA PHE A 212 -9.46 -0.98 15.95
C PHE A 212 -9.73 -0.15 14.69
N PRO A 213 -9.09 1.01 14.52
CA PRO A 213 -9.18 1.73 13.25
C PRO A 213 -8.55 0.89 12.13
N MET A 214 -9.22 0.79 10.99
CA MET A 214 -8.69 0.11 9.80
C MET A 214 -7.40 0.78 9.29
N MET A 215 -7.31 2.10 9.46
CA MET A 215 -6.15 2.90 9.15
C MET A 215 -5.92 3.90 10.29
N GLN A 216 -4.71 3.90 10.86
CA GLN A 216 -4.38 4.77 11.99
C GLN A 216 -4.45 6.26 11.63
N HIS A 217 -4.09 6.60 10.38
CA HIS A 217 -4.14 7.95 9.84
C HIS A 217 -4.82 7.90 8.48
N GLY A 218 -6.06 8.39 8.40
CA GLY A 218 -6.80 8.48 7.15
C GLY A 218 -6.10 9.35 6.11
N PHE A 219 -6.55 9.25 4.86
CA PHE A 219 -6.05 10.09 3.80
C PHE A 219 -6.46 11.55 4.01
N THR A 220 -5.61 12.47 3.54
CA THR A 220 -5.88 13.90 3.52
C THR A 220 -5.86 14.42 2.09
N LEU A 221 -6.27 15.68 1.88
CA LEU A 221 -6.13 16.33 0.58
C LEU A 221 -4.69 16.33 0.08
N ASP A 222 -3.69 16.37 0.97
CA ASP A 222 -2.27 16.30 0.61
C ASP A 222 -1.89 14.97 -0.05
N THR A 223 -2.70 13.92 0.11
CA THR A 223 -2.47 12.64 -0.59
C THR A 223 -2.55 12.83 -2.12
N LEU A 224 -3.32 13.81 -2.61
CA LEU A 224 -3.35 14.16 -4.03
C LEU A 224 -1.98 14.57 -4.56
N TRP A 225 -1.16 15.23 -3.73
CA TRP A 225 0.20 15.57 -4.14
C TRP A 225 1.00 14.31 -4.46
N THR A 226 0.99 13.32 -3.57
CA THR A 226 1.63 12.02 -3.80
C THR A 226 1.09 11.34 -5.05
N MET A 227 -0.23 11.36 -5.28
CA MET A 227 -0.82 10.81 -6.51
C MET A 227 -0.33 11.57 -7.76
N SER A 228 -0.22 12.89 -7.70
CA SER A 228 0.23 13.72 -8.82
C SER A 228 1.74 13.55 -9.13
N GLN A 229 2.54 13.17 -8.13
CA GLN A 229 3.97 12.86 -8.32
C GLN A 229 4.19 11.59 -9.17
N TRP A 230 3.18 10.74 -9.27
CA TRP A 230 3.21 9.62 -10.21
C TRP A 230 2.97 10.08 -11.65
N LEU A 231 2.14 11.12 -11.87
CA LEU A 231 1.86 11.63 -13.22
C LEU A 231 3.11 12.19 -13.91
N VAL A 232 4.03 12.79 -13.15
CA VAL A 232 5.28 13.37 -13.68
C VAL A 232 6.35 12.33 -14.03
N ARG A 233 6.09 11.04 -13.81
CA ARG A 233 7.10 10.00 -14.06
C ARG A 233 7.35 9.82 -15.56
N PRO A 234 8.61 9.65 -15.97
CA PRO A 234 8.92 9.45 -17.38
C PRO A 234 8.40 8.10 -17.87
N GLU A 235 8.01 8.06 -19.14
CA GLU A 235 7.64 6.83 -19.83
C GLU A 235 8.86 6.04 -20.34
N PRO A 236 8.73 4.72 -20.52
CA PRO A 236 7.59 3.88 -20.11
C PRO A 236 7.58 3.62 -18.59
N LEU A 237 6.39 3.42 -18.02
CA LEU A 237 6.26 3.02 -16.61
C LEU A 237 6.82 1.60 -16.40
N ASN A 238 7.58 1.41 -15.32
CA ASN A 238 7.99 0.08 -14.88
C ASN A 238 6.81 -0.67 -14.23
N ARG A 239 6.99 -1.97 -13.91
CA ARG A 239 5.93 -2.82 -13.33
C ARG A 239 5.45 -2.25 -12.01
N GLY A 240 6.38 -1.81 -11.16
CA GLY A 240 6.04 -1.20 -9.88
C GLY A 240 5.26 0.10 -10.01
N SER A 241 5.59 0.95 -10.97
CA SER A 241 4.88 2.22 -11.21
C SER A 241 3.52 1.97 -11.86
N SER A 242 3.37 0.86 -12.58
CA SER A 242 2.09 0.40 -13.13
C SER A 242 1.14 -0.14 -12.07
N ASP A 243 1.63 -0.46 -10.87
CA ASP A 243 0.84 -1.00 -9.75
C ASP A 243 0.14 0.09 -8.91
N MET A 244 0.16 1.36 -9.35
CA MET A 244 -0.47 2.49 -8.65
C MET A 244 -1.94 2.21 -8.31
N ILE A 245 -2.29 2.18 -7.02
CA ILE A 245 -3.58 1.74 -6.49
C ILE A 245 -4.72 2.69 -6.82
N PHE A 246 -4.45 3.98 -6.99
CA PHE A 246 -5.49 4.98 -7.28
C PHE A 246 -5.96 4.96 -8.74
N GLN A 247 -5.37 4.12 -9.59
CA GLN A 247 -5.93 3.84 -10.92
C GLN A 247 -7.22 3.00 -10.87
N TYR A 248 -7.64 2.53 -9.69
CA TYR A 248 -8.82 1.69 -9.47
C TYR A 248 -9.92 2.46 -8.73
N GLU A 249 -11.17 2.02 -8.89
CA GLU A 249 -12.34 2.75 -8.39
C GLU A 249 -12.43 2.79 -6.86
N ARG A 250 -12.38 1.62 -6.23
CA ARG A 250 -12.61 1.52 -4.79
C ARG A 250 -11.54 2.22 -3.93
N PRO A 251 -10.25 2.20 -4.28
CA PRO A 251 -9.26 3.03 -3.60
C PRO A 251 -9.53 4.53 -3.72
N MET A 252 -10.00 5.01 -4.89
CA MET A 252 -10.40 6.41 -5.06
C MET A 252 -11.62 6.77 -4.21
N ASP A 253 -12.61 5.86 -4.09
CA ASP A 253 -13.76 6.06 -3.21
C ASP A 253 -13.37 6.11 -1.73
N LEU A 254 -12.40 5.29 -1.30
CA LEU A 254 -11.85 5.34 0.06
C LEU A 254 -11.19 6.71 0.33
N TRP A 255 -10.40 7.22 -0.61
CA TRP A 255 -9.82 8.57 -0.49
C TRP A 255 -10.91 9.63 -0.38
N TYR A 256 -11.96 9.56 -1.21
CA TYR A 256 -13.10 10.46 -1.12
C TYR A 256 -13.77 10.43 0.26
N HIS A 257 -14.03 9.23 0.81
CA HIS A 257 -14.64 9.11 2.13
C HIS A 257 -13.84 9.75 3.26
N HIS A 258 -12.50 9.77 3.16
CA HIS A 258 -11.66 10.46 4.12
C HIS A 258 -11.62 11.98 3.90
N CYS A 259 -11.71 12.44 2.65
CA CYS A 259 -11.41 13.82 2.28
C CYS A 259 -12.62 14.70 1.96
N ALA A 260 -13.81 14.14 1.74
CA ALA A 260 -14.99 14.88 1.25
C ALA A 260 -15.29 16.15 2.08
N GLN A 261 -15.14 16.07 3.40
CA GLN A 261 -15.43 17.16 4.33
C GLN A 261 -14.17 17.93 4.77
N SER A 262 -13.00 17.62 4.22
CA SER A 262 -11.76 18.30 4.57
C SER A 262 -11.70 19.68 3.93
N ASP A 263 -11.40 20.71 4.72
CA ASP A 263 -11.02 22.01 4.19
C ASP A 263 -9.60 21.98 3.61
N VAL A 264 -9.34 22.91 2.69
CA VAL A 264 -8.00 23.15 2.16
C VAL A 264 -7.03 23.49 3.30
N PRO A 265 -5.79 22.97 3.29
CA PRO A 265 -4.80 23.28 4.32
C PRO A 265 -4.66 24.79 4.59
N GLN A 266 -4.59 25.17 5.87
CA GLN A 266 -4.37 26.56 6.28
C GLN A 266 -2.94 27.05 5.96
N ASN A 267 -1.98 26.13 6.03
CA ASN A 267 -0.60 26.40 5.69
C ASN A 267 -0.45 26.59 4.17
N ALA A 268 0.17 27.70 3.77
CA ALA A 268 0.31 28.07 2.36
C ALA A 268 1.12 27.06 1.53
N ALA A 269 2.15 26.44 2.10
CA ALA A 269 2.97 25.45 1.39
C ALA A 269 2.16 24.18 1.10
N TRP A 270 1.44 23.65 2.10
CA TRP A 270 0.58 22.47 1.90
C TRP A 270 -0.56 22.75 0.90
N ARG A 271 -1.17 23.94 1.00
CA ARG A 271 -2.18 24.40 0.05
C ARG A 271 -1.66 24.48 -1.39
N GLU A 272 -0.44 24.98 -1.57
CA GLU A 272 0.22 25.03 -2.87
C GLU A 272 0.39 23.62 -3.47
N LEU A 273 0.80 22.64 -2.66
CA LEU A 273 0.92 21.25 -3.12
C LEU A 273 -0.42 20.67 -3.58
N VAL A 274 -1.50 20.92 -2.85
CA VAL A 274 -2.86 20.51 -3.25
C VAL A 274 -3.27 21.19 -4.56
N MET A 275 -3.01 22.50 -4.70
CA MET A 275 -3.29 23.24 -5.93
C MET A 275 -2.53 22.65 -7.14
N LEU A 276 -1.23 22.40 -6.99
CA LEU A 276 -0.40 21.79 -8.03
C LEU A 276 -0.90 20.39 -8.41
N ALA A 277 -1.31 19.60 -7.41
CA ALA A 277 -1.83 18.26 -7.65
C ALA A 277 -3.12 18.28 -8.49
N VAL A 278 -4.07 19.15 -8.13
CA VAL A 278 -5.32 19.32 -8.86
C VAL A 278 -5.05 19.86 -10.26
N TYR A 279 -4.15 20.85 -10.40
CA TYR A 279 -3.72 21.35 -11.70
C TYR A 279 -3.18 20.22 -12.59
N ARG A 280 -2.23 19.41 -12.10
CA ARG A 280 -1.68 18.27 -12.86
C ARG A 280 -2.77 17.30 -13.31
N ILE A 281 -3.74 16.98 -12.45
CA ILE A 281 -4.84 16.08 -12.79
C ILE A 281 -5.68 16.65 -13.94
N PHE A 282 -6.05 17.94 -13.90
CA PHE A 282 -6.88 18.55 -14.94
C PHE A 282 -6.15 18.82 -16.26
N HIS A 283 -4.83 19.04 -16.21
CA HIS A 283 -4.02 19.41 -17.38
C HIS A 283 -3.14 18.26 -17.91
N PHE A 284 -3.25 17.05 -17.35
CA PHE A 284 -2.57 15.86 -17.89
C PHE A 284 -3.10 15.52 -19.29
N ASP A 285 -2.18 15.32 -20.24
CA ASP A 285 -2.50 14.99 -21.63
C ASP A 285 -2.79 13.49 -21.79
N VAL A 286 -4.07 13.13 -21.63
CA VAL A 286 -4.54 11.75 -21.76
C VAL A 286 -4.51 11.24 -23.20
N ASP A 287 -4.54 12.14 -24.19
CA ASP A 287 -4.54 11.78 -25.60
C ASP A 287 -3.12 11.39 -26.04
N GLN A 288 -2.10 12.12 -25.55
CA GLN A 288 -0.70 11.76 -25.74
C GLN A 288 -0.32 10.46 -25.01
N GLU A 289 -0.81 10.26 -23.79
CA GLU A 289 -0.53 9.08 -22.96
C GLU A 289 -1.17 7.79 -23.53
N GLY A 290 -2.37 7.92 -24.11
CA GLY A 290 -3.12 6.81 -24.67
C GLY A 290 -4.12 6.16 -23.69
N PRO A 291 -5.17 5.51 -24.21
CA PRO A 291 -6.35 5.08 -23.44
C PRO A 291 -6.07 3.91 -22.47
N ASP A 292 -5.11 3.04 -22.79
CA ASP A 292 -4.80 1.84 -22.02
C ASP A 292 -3.82 2.08 -20.85
N SER A 293 -3.30 3.31 -20.72
CA SER A 293 -2.36 3.65 -19.65
C SER A 293 -3.04 3.63 -18.27
N PRO A 294 -2.37 3.06 -17.24
CA PRO A 294 -2.72 3.26 -15.84
C PRO A 294 -2.98 4.72 -15.46
N ARG A 295 -2.17 5.67 -15.98
CA ARG A 295 -2.30 7.10 -15.65
C ARG A 295 -3.55 7.70 -16.26
N THR A 296 -3.88 7.34 -17.50
CA THR A 296 -5.13 7.74 -18.16
C THR A 296 -6.35 7.28 -17.36
N ARG A 297 -6.37 6.01 -16.89
CA ARG A 297 -7.44 5.50 -16.01
C ARG A 297 -7.58 6.30 -14.72
N PHE A 298 -6.46 6.58 -14.05
CA PHE A 298 -6.46 7.40 -12.84
C PHE A 298 -6.99 8.82 -13.12
N VAL A 299 -6.48 9.50 -14.14
CA VAL A 299 -6.84 10.88 -14.47
C VAL A 299 -8.33 11.00 -14.79
N HIS A 300 -8.87 10.10 -15.61
CA HIS A 300 -10.32 10.10 -15.88
C HIS A 300 -11.14 9.95 -14.60
N ARG A 301 -10.74 9.02 -13.72
CA ARG A 301 -11.47 8.79 -12.48
C ARG A 301 -11.34 9.96 -11.50
N ALA A 302 -10.14 10.49 -11.33
CA ALA A 302 -9.88 11.65 -10.48
C ALA A 302 -10.67 12.88 -10.97
N ARG A 303 -10.67 13.15 -12.29
CA ARG A 303 -11.48 14.24 -12.88
C ARG A 303 -12.97 14.03 -12.64
N ALA A 304 -13.50 12.82 -12.86
CA ALA A 304 -14.91 12.53 -12.61
C ALA A 304 -15.27 12.76 -11.14
N LEU A 305 -14.45 12.25 -10.21
CA LEU A 305 -14.67 12.39 -8.78
C LEU A 305 -14.61 13.86 -8.32
N LEU A 306 -13.59 14.61 -8.76
CA LEU A 306 -13.41 16.03 -8.41
C LEU A 306 -14.45 16.97 -9.02
N THR A 307 -15.19 16.55 -10.06
CA THR A 307 -16.20 17.38 -10.72
C THR A 307 -17.64 17.01 -10.40
N GLN A 308 -17.90 15.73 -10.10
CA GLN A 308 -19.26 15.21 -9.93
C GLN A 308 -19.65 14.99 -8.47
N ARG A 309 -18.69 14.88 -7.55
CA ARG A 309 -18.94 14.65 -6.12
C ARG A 309 -18.88 15.96 -5.34
N GLU A 310 -19.57 15.97 -4.21
CA GLU A 310 -19.55 17.10 -3.29
C GLU A 310 -18.32 17.05 -2.37
N PHE A 311 -17.67 18.20 -2.22
CA PHE A 311 -16.54 18.47 -1.34
C PHE A 311 -16.79 19.74 -0.54
N SER A 312 -15.95 20.02 0.46
CA SER A 312 -15.96 21.30 1.17
C SER A 312 -15.90 22.50 0.21
N ALA A 313 -16.57 23.60 0.57
CA ALA A 313 -16.62 24.81 -0.25
C ALA A 313 -15.21 25.36 -0.57
N SER A 314 -14.29 25.30 0.41
CA SER A 314 -12.92 25.76 0.23
C SER A 314 -12.16 24.93 -0.81
N PHE A 315 -12.37 23.60 -0.83
CA PHE A 315 -11.72 22.72 -1.80
C PHE A 315 -12.38 22.81 -3.19
N GLN A 316 -13.70 22.98 -3.27
CA GLN A 316 -14.38 23.23 -4.55
C GLN A 316 -13.89 24.54 -5.22
N ALA A 317 -13.67 25.60 -4.45
CA ALA A 317 -13.09 26.83 -4.97
C ALA A 317 -11.68 26.62 -5.53
N LEU A 318 -10.85 25.83 -4.85
CA LEU A 318 -9.51 25.46 -5.32
C LEU A 318 -9.58 24.64 -6.62
N ILE A 319 -10.49 23.67 -6.71
CA ILE A 319 -10.72 22.87 -7.93
C ILE A 319 -11.14 23.76 -9.10
N ALA A 320 -12.07 24.69 -8.87
CA ALA A 320 -12.53 25.62 -9.89
C ALA A 320 -11.38 26.49 -10.43
N ALA A 321 -10.55 27.05 -9.54
CA ALA A 321 -9.41 27.88 -9.92
C ALA A 321 -8.35 27.10 -10.73
N ALA A 322 -8.03 25.85 -10.32
CA ALA A 322 -7.08 25.01 -11.04
C ALA A 322 -7.58 24.63 -12.45
N ARG A 323 -8.90 24.45 -12.61
CA ARG A 323 -9.53 24.05 -13.86
C ARG A 323 -9.72 25.21 -14.84
N SER A 324 -10.04 26.42 -14.37
CA SER A 324 -10.36 27.57 -15.24
C SER A 324 -9.14 28.14 -15.97
N GLY A 325 -7.92 27.73 -15.61
CA GLY A 325 -6.67 28.26 -16.14
C GLY A 325 -6.22 29.56 -15.48
N GLU A 326 -6.93 30.02 -14.45
CA GLU A 326 -6.54 31.17 -13.61
C GLU A 326 -5.25 30.91 -12.84
N VAL A 327 -4.98 29.65 -12.51
CA VAL A 327 -3.77 29.21 -11.84
C VAL A 327 -2.67 29.00 -12.88
N VAL A 328 -1.67 29.87 -12.85
CA VAL A 328 -0.45 29.70 -13.66
C VAL A 328 0.58 28.93 -12.84
N VAL A 329 1.11 27.84 -13.41
CA VAL A 329 2.14 27.00 -12.78
C VAL A 329 3.42 27.04 -13.62
N SER A 330 4.56 27.33 -12.99
CA SER A 330 5.88 27.15 -13.62
C SER A 330 6.27 25.68 -13.56
N ASP A 331 6.78 25.15 -14.68
CA ASP A 331 7.32 23.79 -14.77
C ASP A 331 6.43 22.73 -14.10
N ALA A 332 5.15 22.69 -14.49
CA ALA A 332 4.14 21.86 -13.84
C ALA A 332 4.54 20.37 -13.78
N TRP A 333 5.39 19.91 -14.69
CA TRP A 333 5.79 18.51 -14.82
C TRP A 333 7.19 18.22 -14.23
N GLY A 334 7.91 19.22 -13.75
CA GLY A 334 9.21 19.06 -13.12
C GLY A 334 9.18 19.05 -11.60
N GLN A 335 10.38 18.96 -11.01
CA GLN A 335 10.57 18.92 -9.55
C GLN A 335 10.46 20.31 -8.90
N GLU A 336 10.65 21.38 -9.69
CA GLU A 336 10.60 22.77 -9.21
C GLU A 336 9.23 23.43 -9.45
N ALA A 337 8.19 22.61 -9.69
CA ALA A 337 6.85 23.07 -9.97
C ALA A 337 6.35 24.04 -8.88
N LYS A 338 5.83 25.20 -9.31
CA LYS A 338 5.43 26.29 -8.41
C LYS A 338 4.23 27.06 -8.94
N VAL A 339 3.36 27.52 -8.04
CA VAL A 339 2.22 28.35 -8.44
C VAL A 339 2.67 29.81 -8.54
N LEU A 340 2.49 30.42 -9.71
CA LEU A 340 2.95 31.78 -10.01
C LEU A 340 1.91 32.86 -9.66
N ALA A 341 0.68 32.49 -9.29
CA ALA A 341 -0.39 33.42 -8.91
C ALA A 341 -0.74 33.36 -7.40
N PRO A 342 0.11 33.94 -6.50
CA PRO A 342 -0.05 33.87 -5.06
C PRO A 342 -1.40 34.34 -4.50
N ALA A 343 -2.04 35.31 -5.16
CA ALA A 343 -3.25 35.93 -4.64
C ALA A 343 -4.44 34.94 -4.52
N LEU A 344 -4.51 33.92 -5.38
CA LEU A 344 -5.61 32.95 -5.39
C LEU A 344 -5.54 31.93 -4.24
N TYR A 345 -4.34 31.67 -3.69
CA TYR A 345 -4.14 30.71 -2.61
C TYR A 345 -3.64 31.34 -1.30
N THR A 346 -3.25 32.61 -1.27
CA THR A 346 -2.97 33.33 -0.01
C THR A 346 -4.22 33.97 0.61
N ASN A 347 -5.24 34.27 -0.21
CA ASN A 347 -6.44 35.00 0.20
C ASN A 347 -7.74 34.18 0.22
N THR A 348 -7.72 32.91 0.61
CA THR A 348 -8.95 32.28 1.11
C THR A 348 -9.25 32.72 2.54
N ARG A 349 -9.51 34.03 2.71
CA ARG A 349 -10.46 34.46 3.72
C ARG A 349 -11.82 34.10 3.17
N CYS A 350 -12.48 33.13 3.79
CA CYS A 350 -13.90 32.89 3.63
C CYS A 350 -14.62 34.26 3.72
N THR A 351 -15.20 34.72 2.62
CA THR A 351 -16.37 35.58 2.74
C THR A 351 -17.48 34.66 3.24
N GLY A 352 -17.93 34.94 4.47
CA GLY A 352 -18.96 34.16 5.16
C GLY A 352 -20.34 34.26 4.54
#